data_AF-A0A925VG90-F1
#
_entry.id   AF-A0A925VG90-F1
#
_cell.length_a   1.000
_cell.length_b   1.000
_cell.length_c   1.000
_cell.angle_alpha   90.00
_cell.angle_beta   90.00
_cell.angle_gamma   90.00
#
_symmetry.space_group_name_H-M   'P 1'
#
loop_
_entity.id
_entity.type
_entity.pdbx_description
1 polymer ?
#
loop_
_entity_poly.entity_id
_entity_poly.type
_entity_poly.pdbx_seq_one_letter_code
_entity_poly.pdbx_strand_id
1 'polypeptide(L)' 'MIYAYVLIEAEPTRVQELVQELRDMELDGSVIKQIHATTGRYDLIAYVESPDLPSLGN' A
#
# COMPACT_ATOMS: atom_id res chain seq x y z
N MET A 1 -11.23 2.01 13.43
CA MET A 1 -10.08 2.39 12.60
C MET A 1 -8.86 1.59 13.02
N ILE A 2 -8.26 0.94 12.05
CA ILE A 2 -7.01 0.20 12.14
C ILE A 2 -6.05 0.83 11.13
N TYR A 3 -4.77 0.83 11.49
CA TYR A 3 -3.70 1.33 10.66
C TYR A 3 -2.74 0.18 10.36
N ALA A 4 -2.40 -0.01 9.09
CA ALA A 4 -1.53 -1.07 8.65
C ALA A 4 -0.39 -0.54 7.78
N TYR A 5 0.76 -1.18 7.90
CA TYR A 5 1.88 -1.00 6.98
C TYR A 5 2.00 -2.25 6.13
N VAL A 6 1.77 -2.12 4.84
CA VAL A 6 1.89 -3.21 3.87
C VAL A 6 3.25 -3.08 3.19
N LEU A 7 4.04 -4.14 3.30
CA LEU A 7 5.36 -4.26 2.67
C LEU A 7 5.19 -5.06 1.37
N ILE A 8 5.59 -4.47 0.25
CA ILE A 8 5.34 -5.03 -1.08
C ILE A 8 6.68 -5.29 -1.78
N GLU A 9 6.85 -6.51 -2.27
CA GLU A 9 7.91 -6.86 -3.22
C GLU A 9 7.34 -6.74 -4.64
N ALA A 10 8.03 -6.03 -5.52
CA ALA A 10 7.58 -5.75 -6.88
C ALA A 10 8.74 -5.84 -7.87
N GLU A 11 8.41 -6.11 -9.14
CA GLU A 11 9.42 -6.06 -10.20
C GLU A 11 10.04 -4.65 -10.29
N PRO A 12 11.38 -4.50 -10.38
CA PRO A 12 12.05 -3.20 -10.33
C PRO A 12 11.55 -2.19 -11.36
N THR A 13 11.15 -2.69 -12.54
CA THR A 13 10.64 -1.88 -13.65
C THR A 13 9.26 -1.28 -13.36
N ARG A 14 8.49 -1.87 -12.43
CA ARG A 14 7.11 -1.48 -12.11
C ARG A 14 6.97 -0.65 -10.85
N VAL A 15 8.04 -0.51 -10.05
CA VAL A 15 8.01 0.23 -8.76
C VAL A 15 7.46 1.64 -8.94
N GLN A 16 7.94 2.38 -9.95
CA GLN A 16 7.49 3.76 -10.20
C GLN A 16 6.04 3.84 -10.67
N GLU A 17 5.60 2.88 -11.48
CA GLU A 17 4.21 2.78 -11.94
C GLU A 17 3.28 2.49 -10.76
N LEU A 18 3.62 1.49 -9.95
CA LEU A 18 2.85 1.09 -8.78
C LEU A 18 2.73 2.20 -7.73
N VAL A 19 3.77 3.02 -7.53
CA VAL A 19 3.68 4.20 -6.65
C VAL A 19 2.59 5.15 -7.12
N GLN A 20 2.42 5.35 -8.42
CA GLN A 20 1.40 6.24 -8.95
C GLN A 20 0.01 5.60 -8.93
N GLU A 21 -0.10 4.32 -9.28
CA GLU A 21 -1.37 3.59 -9.31
C GLU A 21 -1.98 3.40 -7.93
N LEU A 22 -1.15 3.06 -6.94
CA LEU A 22 -1.60 2.79 -5.57
C LEU A 22 -1.80 4.07 -4.76
N ARG A 23 -1.35 5.22 -5.27
CA ARG A 23 -1.59 6.50 -4.63
C ARG A 23 -3.08 6.82 -4.71
N ASP A 24 -3.68 7.04 -3.54
CA ASP A 24 -5.11 7.35 -3.39
C ASP A 24 -6.07 6.21 -3.81
N MET A 25 -5.57 4.97 -3.88
CA MET A 25 -6.42 3.81 -4.14
C MET A 25 -7.31 3.51 -2.93
N GLU A 26 -8.60 3.33 -3.19
CA GLU A 26 -9.60 2.85 -2.24
C GLU A 26 -9.87 1.37 -2.50
N LEU A 27 -9.73 0.54 -1.46
CA LEU A 27 -9.96 -0.90 -1.48
C LEU A 27 -10.99 -1.24 -0.40
N ASP A 28 -12.25 -1.43 -0.80
CA ASP A 28 -13.34 -1.89 0.08
C ASP A 28 -13.42 -1.19 1.46
N GLY A 29 -13.28 0.14 1.42
CA GLY A 29 -13.32 1.02 2.61
C GLY A 29 -11.95 1.26 3.26
N SER A 30 -10.91 0.58 2.80
CA SER A 30 -9.51 0.86 3.13
C SER A 30 -8.93 1.89 2.17
N VAL A 31 -8.22 2.89 2.69
CA VAL A 31 -7.62 3.95 1.89
C VAL A 31 -6.10 3.92 2.08
N ILE A 32 -5.37 3.86 0.97
CA ILE A 32 -3.92 4.05 0.97
C ILE A 32 -3.64 5.54 1.19
N LYS A 33 -3.18 5.88 2.39
CA LYS A 33 -2.88 7.27 2.78
C LYS A 33 -1.54 7.74 2.25
N GLN A 34 -0.55 6.84 2.23
CA GLN A 34 0.79 7.14 1.75
C GLN A 34 1.43 5.89 1.15
N ILE A 35 2.25 6.09 0.13
CA ILE A 35 3.08 5.05 -0.45
C ILE A 35 4.49 5.59 -0.68
N HIS A 36 5.49 4.78 -0.35
CA HIS A 36 6.89 5.12 -0.50
C HIS A 36 7.63 3.99 -1.19
N ALA A 37 8.43 4.32 -2.20
CA ALA A 37 9.44 3.42 -2.72
C ALA A 37 10.65 3.40 -1.79
N THR A 38 11.14 2.21 -1.46
CA THR A 38 12.24 2.02 -0.51
C THR A 38 13.39 1.22 -1.13
N THR A 39 14.61 1.52 -0.71
CA THR A 39 15.82 0.82 -1.16
C THR A 39 16.17 -0.35 -0.23
N GLY A 40 15.16 -1.02 0.33
CA GLY A 40 15.30 -2.06 1.34
C GLY A 40 15.06 -3.46 0.80
N ARG A 41 14.71 -4.40 1.67
CA ARG A 41 14.26 -5.74 1.27
C ARG A 41 12.97 -5.71 0.45
N TYR A 42 12.11 -4.74 0.76
CA TYR A 42 10.86 -4.49 0.06
C TYR A 42 11.03 -3.26 -0.82
N ASP A 43 10.36 -3.28 -1.96
CA ASP A 43 10.42 -2.21 -2.95
C ASP A 43 9.48 -1.07 -2.59
N LEU A 44 8.35 -1.37 -1.96
CA LEU A 44 7.33 -0.38 -1.57
C LEU A 44 6.82 -0.62 -0.14
N ILE A 45 6.47 0.50 0.51
CA ILE A 45 5.75 0.51 1.79
C ILE A 45 4.50 1.36 1.63
N ALA A 46 3.32 0.76 1.86
CA ALA A 46 2.05 1.45 1.84
C ALA A 46 1.48 1.58 3.26
N TYR A 47 1.06 2.80 3.61
CA TYR A 47 0.34 3.10 4.85
C TYR A 47 -1.15 3.13 4.56
N VAL A 48 -1.88 2.20 5.15
CA VAL A 48 -3.30 1.96 4.89
C VAL A 48 -4.11 2.24 6.14
N GLU A 49 -5.20 2.98 5.98
CA GLU A 49 -6.22 3.17 7.00
C GLU A 49 -7.46 2.37 6.62
N SER A 50 -7.97 1.56 7.54
CA SER A 50 -9.14 0.71 7.31
C SER A 50 -10.12 0.80 8.49
N PRO A 51 -11.44 0.65 8.28
CA PRO A 51 -12.41 0.66 9.37
C PRO A 51 -12.20 -0.50 10.36
N ASP A 52 -11.95 -1.71 9.84
CA ASP A 52 -11.78 -2.96 10.56
C ASP A 52 -10.80 -3.92 9.87
N LEU A 53 -10.49 -5.06 10.52
CA LEU A 53 -9.50 -6.01 10.01
C LEU A 53 -10.00 -6.79 8.77
N PRO A 54 -11.29 -7.21 8.69
CA PRO A 54 -11.84 -7.82 7.48
C PRO A 54 -11.72 -6.95 6.22
N SER A 55 -11.94 -5.63 6.32
CA SER A 55 -11.82 -4.70 5.19
C SER A 55 -10.39 -4.55 4.65
N LEU A 56 -9.36 -5.03 5.35
CA LEU A 56 -7.97 -4.99 4.90
C LEU A 56 -7.58 -6.20 4.02
N GLY A 57 -8.31 -7.31 4.14
CA GLY A 57 -7.93 -8.61 3.56
C GLY A 57 -8.89 -9.19 2.52
N ASN A 58 -10.04 -8.53 2.29
CA ASN A 58 -10.93 -8.82 1.15
C ASN A 58 -10.49 -8.03 -0.07
#